data_AF-A0A7R9ZS98-F1
#
_entry.id   AF-A0A7R9ZS98-F1
#
_cell.length_a   1.000
_cell.length_b   1.000
_cell.length_c   1.000
_cell.angle_alpha   90.00
_cell.angle_beta   90.00
_cell.angle_gamma   90.00
#
_symmetry.space_group_name_H-M   'P 1'
#
loop_
_entity.id
_entity.type
_entity.pdbx_description
1 polymer ?
#
loop_
_entity_poly.entity_id
_entity_poly.type
_entity_poly.pdbx_seq_one_letter_code
_entity_poly.pdbx_strand_id
1 'polypeptide(L)'
;YDVGVMEEQMQFETLSEDASRLVTETRNVVTQIRGLPVDANRKYRVATKIGDLTNGQSPTWTEYFRSNPQELPPKGSYINIHAQLMQYFARILWRGLWEGVSRELEKVCAEDEDYDEDEDACEIVYDPRARLDLLDDDNDGVISVSDIQKALESVLGLSVHDSERMLARFVHSYADTNGDGKVTIYDLRIFAEEMGEVYENDDTWRQELPQREIPTEPTSVGSDELEATLMI
;
A
#
# COMPACT_ATOMS: atom_id res chain seq x y z
N TYR A 1 16.53 -40.52 -17.94
CA TYR A 1 15.78 -39.69 -16.98
C TYR A 1 16.21 -38.27 -17.25
N ASP A 2 15.43 -37.62 -18.10
CA ASP A 2 15.67 -36.29 -18.63
C ASP A 2 14.95 -35.32 -17.68
N VAL A 3 15.71 -34.52 -16.95
CA VAL A 3 15.16 -33.57 -15.96
C VAL A 3 15.03 -32.24 -16.69
N GLY A 4 13.85 -32.02 -17.26
CA GLY A 4 13.50 -30.74 -17.88
C GLY A 4 13.44 -29.65 -16.83
N VAL A 5 14.33 -28.66 -16.97
CA VAL A 5 14.25 -27.40 -16.24
C VAL A 5 13.13 -26.59 -16.88
N MET A 6 11.96 -26.55 -16.23
CA MET A 6 10.92 -25.58 -16.59
C MET A 6 11.35 -24.22 -16.04
N GLU A 7 11.85 -23.38 -16.93
CA GLU A 7 12.12 -21.97 -16.68
C GLU A 7 10.79 -21.23 -16.82
N GLU A 8 10.11 -21.02 -15.69
CA GLU A 8 8.85 -20.30 -15.62
C GLU A 8 9.13 -18.79 -15.73
N GLN A 9 9.09 -18.27 -16.95
CA GLN A 9 9.18 -16.84 -17.23
C GLN A 9 7.86 -16.17 -16.83
N MET A 10 7.83 -15.60 -15.64
CA MET A 10 6.76 -14.71 -15.19
C MET A 10 6.82 -13.42 -16.03
N GLN A 11 5.81 -13.23 -16.90
CA GLN A 11 5.67 -12.07 -17.77
C GLN A 11 5.41 -10.79 -16.96
N PHE A 12 6.44 -9.97 -16.78
CA PHE A 12 6.35 -8.61 -16.25
C PHE A 12 6.19 -7.54 -17.36
N GLU A 13 5.67 -7.92 -18.54
CA GLU A 13 5.63 -7.03 -19.72
C GLU A 13 4.52 -5.95 -19.68
N THR A 14 3.50 -6.06 -18.83
CA THR A 14 2.34 -5.17 -18.87
C THR A 14 2.43 -3.87 -18.05
N LEU A 15 3.48 -3.67 -17.24
CA LEU A 15 3.65 -2.42 -16.48
C LEU A 15 4.48 -1.35 -17.20
N SER A 16 5.15 -1.70 -18.31
CA SER A 16 6.07 -0.80 -19.01
C SER A 16 5.37 0.18 -19.96
N GLU A 17 4.28 -0.21 -20.62
CA GLU A 17 3.63 0.65 -21.63
C GLU A 17 2.88 1.83 -21.00
N ASP A 18 2.21 1.63 -19.85
CA ASP A 18 1.51 2.71 -19.17
C ASP A 18 2.46 3.68 -18.47
N ALA A 19 3.63 3.22 -17.99
CA ALA A 19 4.65 4.11 -17.46
C ALA A 19 5.21 5.06 -18.55
N SER A 20 5.37 4.56 -19.79
CA SER A 20 5.77 5.38 -20.94
C SER A 20 4.73 6.41 -21.36
N ARG A 21 3.45 6.24 -20.99
CA ARG A 21 2.39 7.25 -21.21
C ARG A 21 2.42 8.38 -20.19
N LEU A 22 3.08 8.19 -19.06
CA LEU A 22 3.11 9.19 -18.00
C LEU A 22 4.09 10.33 -18.32
N VAL A 23 5.17 10.07 -19.05
CA VAL A 23 6.20 11.06 -19.34
C VAL A 23 6.75 10.87 -20.75
N THR A 24 6.60 11.88 -21.60
CA THR A 24 7.18 11.87 -22.96
C THR A 24 8.45 12.71 -22.98
N GLU A 25 9.56 12.08 -23.36
CA GLU A 25 10.87 12.72 -23.45
C GLU A 25 11.23 13.05 -24.90
N THR A 26 11.64 14.30 -25.13
CA THR A 26 12.29 14.70 -26.38
C THR A 26 13.63 15.33 -26.03
N ARG A 27 14.74 14.71 -26.43
CA ARG A 27 16.11 15.20 -26.14
C ARG A 27 16.38 15.34 -24.62
N ASN A 28 15.99 14.36 -23.82
CA ASN A 28 16.15 14.34 -22.35
C ASN A 28 15.40 15.48 -21.63
N VAL A 29 14.35 16.03 -22.25
CA VAL A 29 13.47 17.02 -21.65
C VAL A 29 12.09 16.41 -21.52
N VAL A 30 11.56 16.43 -20.30
CA VAL A 30 10.17 16.08 -20.02
C VAL A 30 9.28 17.15 -20.64
N THR A 31 8.53 16.77 -21.67
CA THR A 31 7.65 17.70 -22.42
C THR A 31 6.18 17.52 -22.06
N GLN A 32 5.82 16.35 -21.54
CA GLN A 32 4.45 16.00 -21.18
C GLN A 32 4.42 15.19 -19.87
N ILE A 33 3.36 15.38 -19.09
CA ILE A 33 3.04 14.63 -17.87
C ILE A 33 1.60 14.14 -17.97
N ARG A 34 1.38 12.82 -17.91
CA ARG A 34 0.07 12.17 -18.15
C ARG A 34 -0.57 12.57 -19.49
N GLY A 35 0.23 12.60 -20.55
CA GLY A 35 -0.22 13.01 -21.90
C GLY A 35 -0.55 14.51 -22.07
N LEU A 36 -0.43 15.32 -21.01
CA LEU A 36 -0.65 16.77 -21.08
C LEU A 36 0.69 17.51 -21.12
N PRO A 37 0.83 18.64 -21.84
CA PRO A 37 2.02 19.46 -21.80
C PRO A 37 2.38 19.88 -20.37
N VAL A 38 3.69 19.96 -20.07
CA VAL A 38 4.16 20.46 -18.77
C VAL A 38 3.68 21.90 -18.56
N ASP A 39 3.00 22.15 -17.45
CA ASP A 39 2.55 23.47 -17.01
C ASP A 39 3.59 24.07 -16.07
N ALA A 40 4.24 25.15 -16.50
CA ALA A 40 5.29 25.83 -15.74
C ALA A 40 4.79 26.43 -14.40
N ASN A 41 3.49 26.67 -14.25
CA ASN A 41 2.90 27.23 -13.02
C ASN A 41 2.42 26.14 -12.05
N ARG A 42 2.44 24.88 -12.47
CA ARG A 42 2.00 23.75 -11.65
C ARG A 42 3.15 23.22 -10.81
N LYS A 43 2.88 22.97 -9.53
CA LYS A 43 3.79 22.23 -8.65
C LYS A 43 3.63 20.73 -8.90
N TYR A 44 4.73 20.07 -9.28
CA TYR A 44 4.78 18.61 -9.44
C TYR A 44 5.46 17.98 -8.24
N ARG A 45 4.91 16.86 -7.75
CA ARG A 45 5.56 16.04 -6.73
C ARG A 45 6.47 15.05 -7.44
N VAL A 46 7.76 15.04 -7.07
CA VAL A 46 8.77 14.15 -7.65
C VAL A 46 9.40 13.35 -6.51
N ALA A 47 9.43 12.03 -6.65
CA ALA A 47 10.17 11.16 -5.75
C ALA A 47 11.59 11.00 -6.29
N THR A 48 12.60 11.28 -5.47
CA THR A 48 14.02 11.16 -5.85
C THR A 48 14.89 10.84 -4.65
N LYS A 49 16.14 10.42 -4.89
CA LYS A 49 17.13 10.26 -3.81
C LYS A 49 17.70 11.63 -3.43
N ILE A 50 17.97 11.83 -2.16
CA ILE A 50 18.63 13.05 -1.67
C ILE A 50 20.03 13.22 -2.28
N GLY A 51 20.68 12.11 -2.63
CA GLY A 51 21.93 12.10 -3.39
C GLY A 51 21.80 12.90 -4.68
N ASP A 52 20.77 12.62 -5.49
CA ASP A 52 20.53 13.29 -6.76
C ASP A 52 20.41 14.82 -6.62
N LEU A 53 19.96 15.30 -5.47
CA LEU A 53 19.80 16.73 -5.17
C LEU A 53 21.09 17.41 -4.68
N THR A 54 22.08 16.65 -4.19
CA THR A 54 23.19 17.21 -3.39
C THR A 54 24.59 16.77 -3.83
N ASN A 55 24.74 15.59 -4.44
CA ASN A 55 26.03 14.98 -4.75
C ASN A 55 26.50 15.18 -6.21
N GLY A 56 25.72 15.88 -7.04
CA GLY A 56 26.04 16.12 -8.45
C GLY A 56 25.58 15.03 -9.42
N GLN A 57 24.86 13.99 -8.98
CA GLN A 57 24.27 12.97 -9.86
C GLN A 57 23.24 13.57 -10.84
N SER A 58 22.53 14.63 -10.42
CA SER A 58 21.74 15.49 -11.32
C SER A 58 22.31 16.91 -11.29
N PRO A 59 23.09 17.35 -12.31
CA PRO A 59 23.71 18.67 -12.32
C PRO A 59 22.69 19.80 -12.17
N THR A 60 21.57 19.73 -12.91
CA THR A 60 20.51 20.74 -12.90
C THR A 60 19.86 20.88 -11.52
N TRP A 61 19.52 19.76 -10.87
CA TRP A 61 18.93 19.81 -9.53
C TRP A 61 19.94 20.22 -8.47
N THR A 62 21.18 19.73 -8.58
CA THR A 62 22.26 20.10 -7.66
C THR A 62 22.53 21.61 -7.71
N GLU A 63 22.54 22.23 -8.89
CA GLU A 63 22.70 23.68 -9.03
C GLU A 63 21.51 24.46 -8.45
N TYR A 64 20.28 23.99 -8.73
CA TYR A 64 19.06 24.60 -8.19
C TYR A 64 19.05 24.58 -6.66
N PHE A 65 19.26 23.43 -6.03
CA PHE A 65 19.22 23.29 -4.57
C PHE A 65 20.44 23.89 -3.87
N ARG A 66 21.58 24.04 -4.57
CA ARG A 66 22.71 24.83 -4.06
C ARG A 66 22.36 26.31 -3.93
N SER A 67 21.59 26.83 -4.88
CA SER A 67 21.11 28.23 -4.88
C SER A 67 19.89 28.43 -3.97
N ASN A 68 19.18 27.35 -3.63
CA ASN A 68 17.94 27.36 -2.84
C ASN A 68 17.99 26.33 -1.70
N PRO A 69 18.94 26.42 -0.75
CA PRO A 69 19.12 25.41 0.29
C PRO A 69 17.92 25.27 1.23
N GLN A 70 17.12 26.33 1.38
CA GLN A 70 15.89 26.32 2.19
C GLN A 70 14.76 25.47 1.60
N GLU A 71 14.81 25.19 0.29
CA GLU A 71 13.83 24.33 -0.40
C GLU A 71 14.16 22.84 -0.25
N LEU A 72 15.34 22.50 0.29
CA LEU A 72 15.66 21.10 0.62
C LEU A 72 14.84 20.66 1.84
N PRO A 73 14.26 19.45 1.80
CA PRO A 73 13.64 18.87 2.99
C PRO A 73 14.66 18.81 4.15
N PRO A 74 14.27 19.19 5.38
CA PRO A 74 15.17 19.17 6.52
C PRO A 74 15.74 17.76 6.75
N LYS A 75 17.00 17.68 7.20
CA LYS A 75 17.64 16.39 7.47
C LYS A 75 16.80 15.60 8.48
N GLY A 76 16.52 14.33 8.16
CA GLY A 76 15.65 13.47 8.97
C GLY A 76 14.19 13.43 8.52
N SER A 77 13.74 14.37 7.67
CA SER A 77 12.40 14.31 7.06
C SER A 77 12.32 13.40 5.82
N TYR A 78 13.42 12.76 5.44
CA TYR A 78 13.46 11.88 4.28
C TYR A 78 12.66 10.62 4.55
N ILE A 79 11.77 10.30 3.63
CA ILE A 79 11.01 9.07 3.67
C ILE A 79 11.77 8.00 2.91
N ASN A 80 11.91 6.81 3.48
CA ASN A 80 12.49 5.68 2.79
C ASN A 80 11.55 5.26 1.63
N ILE A 81 12.02 5.41 0.39
CA ILE A 81 11.22 5.09 -0.80
C ILE A 81 10.78 3.62 -0.83
N HIS A 82 11.61 2.69 -0.33
CA HIS A 82 11.23 1.29 -0.24
C HIS A 82 10.05 1.12 0.71
N ALA A 83 10.03 1.81 1.86
CA ALA A 83 8.91 1.76 2.78
C ALA A 83 7.62 2.32 2.14
N GLN A 84 7.72 3.40 1.36
CA GLN A 84 6.57 3.97 0.63
C GLN A 84 6.04 3.02 -0.45
N LEU A 85 6.93 2.40 -1.21
CA LEU A 85 6.55 1.41 -2.21
C LEU A 85 5.91 0.18 -1.55
N MET A 86 6.47 -0.32 -0.45
CA MET A 86 5.90 -1.43 0.31
C MET A 86 4.51 -1.07 0.86
N GLN A 87 4.33 0.13 1.42
CA GLN A 87 3.02 0.62 1.85
C GLN A 87 2.04 0.73 0.69
N TYR A 88 2.49 1.14 -0.50
CA TYR A 88 1.65 1.20 -1.69
C TYR A 88 1.19 -0.21 -2.12
N PHE A 89 2.12 -1.16 -2.25
CA PHE A 89 1.80 -2.53 -2.61
C PHE A 89 0.92 -3.22 -1.57
N ALA A 90 1.21 -3.04 -0.29
CA ALA A 90 0.42 -3.62 0.79
C ALA A 90 -1.05 -3.21 0.73
N ARG A 91 -1.35 -1.97 0.33
CA ARG A 91 -2.72 -1.49 0.15
C ARG A 91 -3.41 -2.14 -1.03
N ILE A 92 -2.71 -2.25 -2.16
CA ILE A 92 -3.21 -2.97 -3.34
C ILE A 92 -3.51 -4.43 -2.98
N LEU A 93 -2.62 -5.06 -2.22
CA LEU A 93 -2.76 -6.45 -1.83
C LEU A 93 -3.89 -6.65 -0.82
N TRP A 94 -4.03 -5.79 0.19
CA TRP A 94 -5.17 -5.83 1.11
C TRP A 94 -6.49 -5.69 0.35
N ARG A 95 -6.56 -4.77 -0.62
CA ARG A 95 -7.72 -4.65 -1.49
C ARG A 95 -7.95 -5.92 -2.30
N GLY A 96 -6.91 -6.46 -2.92
CA GLY A 96 -7.00 -7.70 -3.67
C GLY A 96 -7.53 -8.84 -2.80
N LEU A 97 -7.05 -8.95 -1.56
CA LEU A 97 -7.57 -9.90 -0.58
C LEU A 97 -9.05 -9.65 -0.33
N TRP A 98 -9.43 -8.42 -0.03
CA TRP A 98 -10.83 -8.05 0.21
C TRP A 98 -11.75 -8.46 -0.94
N GLU A 99 -11.37 -8.16 -2.18
CA GLU A 99 -12.10 -8.54 -3.39
C GLU A 99 -12.12 -10.05 -3.60
N GLY A 100 -11.00 -10.73 -3.36
CA GLY A 100 -10.90 -12.18 -3.47
C GLY A 100 -11.77 -12.90 -2.46
N VAL A 101 -11.80 -12.44 -1.20
CA VAL A 101 -12.71 -12.93 -0.17
C VAL A 101 -14.17 -12.72 -0.58
N SER A 102 -14.53 -11.55 -1.13
CA SER A 102 -15.88 -11.31 -1.64
C SER A 102 -16.29 -12.38 -2.67
N ARG A 103 -15.41 -12.69 -3.62
CA ARG A 103 -15.67 -13.72 -4.64
C ARG A 103 -15.84 -15.12 -4.07
N GLU A 104 -15.09 -15.47 -3.04
CA GLU A 104 -15.28 -16.77 -2.37
C GLU A 104 -16.61 -16.82 -1.62
N LEU A 105 -17.01 -15.74 -0.95
CA LEU A 105 -18.31 -15.66 -0.29
C LEU A 105 -19.48 -15.71 -1.29
N GLU A 106 -19.36 -15.05 -2.44
CA GLU A 106 -20.37 -15.10 -3.51
C GLU A 106 -20.61 -16.54 -4.02
N LYS A 107 -19.56 -17.38 -4.09
CA LYS A 107 -19.71 -18.79 -4.48
C LYS A 107 -20.51 -19.58 -3.45
N VAL A 108 -20.27 -19.34 -2.15
CA VAL A 108 -21.03 -19.99 -1.07
C VAL A 108 -22.52 -19.65 -1.19
N CYS A 109 -22.86 -18.41 -1.57
CA CYS A 109 -24.24 -18.02 -1.82
C CYS A 109 -24.85 -18.73 -3.04
N ALA A 110 -24.08 -18.87 -4.11
CA ALA A 110 -24.57 -19.46 -5.37
C ALA A 110 -24.82 -20.97 -5.27
N GLU A 111 -24.22 -21.65 -4.29
CA GLU A 111 -24.42 -23.08 -4.05
C GLU A 111 -25.69 -23.39 -3.22
N ASP A 112 -26.32 -22.39 -2.62
CA ASP A 112 -27.55 -22.56 -1.86
C ASP A 112 -28.75 -22.66 -2.83
N GLU A 113 -29.17 -23.89 -3.16
CA GLU A 113 -30.20 -24.20 -4.17
C GLU A 113 -31.59 -23.59 -3.88
N ASP A 114 -31.81 -23.07 -2.66
CA ASP A 114 -33.05 -22.44 -2.21
C ASP A 114 -33.07 -20.91 -2.38
N TYR A 115 -32.06 -20.31 -3.03
CA TYR A 115 -32.00 -18.86 -3.28
C TYR A 115 -32.90 -18.45 -4.46
N ASP A 116 -34.01 -17.75 -4.17
CA ASP A 116 -34.85 -17.12 -5.19
C ASP A 116 -34.08 -15.97 -5.88
N GLU A 117 -33.93 -16.06 -7.20
CA GLU A 117 -33.06 -15.21 -8.05
C GLU A 117 -33.43 -13.71 -8.06
N ASP A 118 -34.58 -13.33 -7.51
CA ASP A 118 -35.25 -12.07 -7.85
C ASP A 118 -35.18 -10.95 -6.78
N GLU A 119 -34.67 -11.15 -5.56
CA GLU A 119 -34.73 -10.03 -4.58
C GLU A 119 -33.58 -9.78 -3.60
N ASP A 120 -32.64 -10.68 -3.35
CA ASP A 120 -31.59 -10.42 -2.35
C ASP A 120 -30.17 -10.58 -2.91
N ALA A 121 -29.47 -9.45 -3.07
CA ALA A 121 -28.02 -9.45 -3.17
C ALA A 121 -27.47 -10.16 -1.93
N CYS A 122 -26.56 -11.12 -2.11
CA CYS A 122 -26.12 -11.97 -1.01
C CYS A 122 -25.54 -11.13 0.14
N GLU A 123 -26.34 -10.96 1.21
CA GLU A 123 -26.02 -10.09 2.34
C GLU A 123 -24.72 -10.51 3.03
N ILE A 124 -24.37 -11.81 2.94
CA ILE A 124 -23.15 -12.38 3.51
C ILE A 124 -21.87 -11.77 2.94
N VAL A 125 -21.89 -11.26 1.69
CA VAL A 125 -20.70 -10.67 1.06
C VAL A 125 -20.27 -9.40 1.81
N TYR A 126 -21.21 -8.73 2.46
CA TYR A 126 -20.95 -7.54 3.27
C TYR A 126 -20.80 -7.85 4.76
N ASP A 127 -21.00 -9.10 5.20
CA ASP A 127 -20.87 -9.47 6.61
C ASP A 127 -19.39 -9.52 7.04
N PRO A 128 -18.95 -8.64 7.96
CA PRO A 128 -17.58 -8.68 8.48
C PRO A 128 -17.23 -10.00 9.19
N ARG A 129 -18.22 -10.74 9.70
CA ARG A 129 -18.00 -12.05 10.34
C ARG A 129 -17.61 -13.10 9.32
N ALA A 130 -18.36 -13.22 8.23
CA ALA A 130 -18.05 -14.18 7.17
C ALA A 130 -16.65 -13.94 6.57
N ARG A 131 -16.23 -12.67 6.48
CA ARG A 131 -14.88 -12.30 6.05
C ARG A 131 -13.82 -12.68 7.09
N LEU A 132 -14.10 -12.47 8.37
CA LEU A 132 -13.22 -12.90 9.45
C LEU A 132 -13.03 -14.41 9.40
N ASP A 133 -14.13 -15.18 9.35
CA ASP A 133 -14.11 -16.64 9.35
C ASP A 133 -13.32 -17.23 8.17
N LEU A 134 -13.27 -16.53 7.03
CA LEU A 134 -12.49 -16.96 5.87
C LEU A 134 -11.00 -16.62 5.99
N LEU A 135 -10.66 -15.50 6.63
CA LEU A 135 -9.28 -15.04 6.77
C LEU A 135 -8.60 -15.62 8.02
N ASP A 136 -9.33 -15.82 9.12
CA ASP A 136 -8.87 -16.31 10.41
C ASP A 136 -8.74 -17.84 10.41
N ASP A 137 -7.56 -18.35 10.03
CA ASP A 137 -7.32 -19.79 9.86
C ASP A 137 -7.38 -20.58 11.18
N ASP A 138 -7.01 -19.96 12.30
CA ASP A 138 -7.03 -20.61 13.62
C ASP A 138 -8.27 -20.31 14.46
N ASN A 139 -9.18 -19.47 13.95
CA ASN A 139 -10.48 -19.13 14.53
C ASN A 139 -10.35 -18.52 15.94
N ASP A 140 -9.29 -17.74 16.19
CA ASP A 140 -9.07 -17.08 17.47
C ASP A 140 -9.78 -15.70 17.59
N GLY A 141 -10.42 -15.27 16.49
CA GLY A 141 -11.11 -14.00 16.34
C GLY A 141 -10.19 -12.84 15.94
N VAL A 142 -8.92 -13.11 15.61
CA VAL A 142 -7.90 -12.13 15.26
C VAL A 142 -7.13 -12.59 14.01
N ILE A 143 -7.15 -11.78 12.96
CA ILE A 143 -6.35 -12.05 11.77
C ILE A 143 -4.89 -11.71 12.06
N SER A 144 -4.05 -12.72 12.19
CA SER A 144 -2.62 -12.56 12.42
C SER A 144 -1.85 -12.31 11.11
N VAL A 145 -0.57 -11.94 11.23
CA VAL A 145 0.34 -11.86 10.06
C VAL A 145 0.45 -13.20 9.33
N SER A 146 0.32 -14.32 10.06
CA SER A 146 0.38 -15.65 9.45
C SER A 146 -0.84 -15.92 8.56
N ASP A 147 -1.98 -15.40 8.97
CA ASP A 147 -3.25 -15.56 8.25
C ASP A 147 -3.26 -14.72 6.99
N ILE A 148 -2.78 -13.47 7.07
CA ILE A 148 -2.55 -12.63 5.89
C ILE A 148 -1.60 -13.32 4.90
N GLN A 149 -0.50 -13.93 5.37
CA GLN A 149 0.42 -14.64 4.48
C GLN A 149 -0.28 -15.79 3.74
N LYS A 150 -1.04 -16.61 4.47
CA LYS A 150 -1.82 -17.73 3.88
C LYS A 150 -2.86 -17.21 2.90
N ALA A 151 -3.57 -16.14 3.25
CA ALA A 151 -4.58 -15.55 2.38
C ALA A 151 -3.97 -14.98 1.09
N LEU A 152 -2.77 -14.36 1.14
CA LEU A 152 -2.08 -13.91 -0.07
C LEU A 152 -1.75 -15.08 -1.02
N GLU A 153 -1.44 -16.25 -0.47
CA GLU A 153 -1.21 -17.46 -1.25
C GLU A 153 -2.52 -18.06 -1.78
N SER A 154 -3.50 -18.30 -0.90
CA SER A 154 -4.72 -19.05 -1.24
C SER A 154 -5.73 -18.23 -2.04
N VAL A 155 -5.90 -16.94 -1.72
CA VAL A 155 -6.92 -16.06 -2.32
C VAL A 155 -6.39 -15.34 -3.57
N LEU A 156 -5.12 -14.89 -3.53
CA LEU A 156 -4.50 -14.15 -4.65
C LEU A 156 -3.58 -15.00 -5.52
N GLY A 157 -3.26 -16.23 -5.12
CA GLY A 157 -2.36 -17.10 -5.88
C GLY A 157 -0.91 -16.60 -5.90
N LEU A 158 -0.50 -15.78 -4.93
CA LEU A 158 0.86 -15.25 -4.88
C LEU A 158 1.79 -16.28 -4.23
N SER A 159 2.94 -16.53 -4.86
CA SER A 159 3.99 -17.32 -4.23
C SER A 159 4.73 -16.44 -3.22
N VAL A 160 4.48 -16.69 -1.93
CA VAL A 160 5.08 -15.95 -0.83
C VAL A 160 5.94 -16.91 0.00
N HIS A 161 7.21 -16.60 0.20
CA HIS A 161 8.11 -17.49 0.94
C HIS A 161 7.82 -17.42 2.45
N ASP A 162 7.67 -18.57 3.14
CA ASP A 162 7.27 -18.65 4.56
C ASP A 162 8.16 -17.85 5.53
N SER A 163 9.45 -17.75 5.21
CA SER A 163 10.41 -16.98 6.01
C SER A 163 10.30 -15.47 5.80
N GLU A 164 9.65 -15.02 4.73
CA GLU A 164 9.54 -13.62 4.35
C GLU A 164 8.14 -13.09 4.64
N ARG A 165 7.95 -12.62 5.88
CA ARG A 165 6.67 -12.07 6.36
C ARG A 165 6.59 -10.55 6.28
N MET A 166 7.56 -9.89 5.64
CA MET A 166 7.63 -8.43 5.61
C MET A 166 6.42 -7.84 4.87
N LEU A 167 6.07 -8.40 3.72
CA LEU A 167 4.92 -7.97 2.93
C LEU A 167 3.60 -8.16 3.70
N ALA A 168 3.39 -9.36 4.26
CA ALA A 168 2.22 -9.64 5.08
C ALA A 168 2.10 -8.71 6.30
N ARG A 169 3.22 -8.32 6.94
CA ARG A 169 3.20 -7.32 8.02
C ARG A 169 2.70 -5.96 7.54
N PHE A 170 3.11 -5.50 6.36
CA PHE A 170 2.61 -4.24 5.81
C PHE A 170 1.12 -4.34 5.45
N VAL A 171 0.69 -5.45 4.86
CA VAL A 171 -0.73 -5.70 4.53
C VAL A 171 -1.57 -5.73 5.81
N HIS A 172 -1.13 -6.48 6.83
CA HIS A 172 -1.76 -6.52 8.15
C HIS A 172 -1.85 -5.13 8.78
N SER A 173 -0.77 -4.33 8.73
CA SER A 173 -0.79 -2.97 9.30
C SER A 173 -1.79 -2.03 8.61
N TYR A 174 -2.24 -2.36 7.40
CA TYR A 174 -3.27 -1.60 6.71
C TYR A 174 -4.68 -2.11 7.03
N ALA A 175 -4.80 -3.41 7.28
CA ALA A 175 -6.04 -4.01 7.77
C ALA A 175 -6.33 -3.61 9.23
N ASP A 176 -5.31 -3.29 10.02
CA ASP A 176 -5.41 -2.79 11.40
C ASP A 176 -5.80 -1.30 11.39
N THR A 177 -7.11 -1.04 11.43
CA THR A 177 -7.65 0.31 11.24
C THR A 177 -7.50 1.19 12.48
N ASN A 178 -7.33 0.59 13.65
CA ASN A 178 -7.25 1.30 14.93
C ASN A 178 -5.80 1.41 15.47
N GLY A 179 -4.85 0.66 14.90
CA GLY A 179 -3.44 0.67 15.22
C GLY A 179 -3.08 -0.06 16.52
N ASP A 180 -3.92 -0.97 17.01
CA ASP A 180 -3.69 -1.73 18.25
C ASP A 180 -2.79 -2.97 18.03
N GLY A 181 -2.39 -3.23 16.79
CA GLY A 181 -1.55 -4.35 16.38
C GLY A 181 -2.32 -5.64 16.15
N LYS A 182 -3.65 -5.61 16.15
CA LYS A 182 -4.53 -6.76 15.89
C LYS A 182 -5.58 -6.37 14.86
N VAL A 183 -5.90 -7.30 13.98
CA VAL A 183 -7.00 -7.11 13.02
C VAL A 183 -8.17 -7.95 13.51
N THR A 184 -9.24 -7.27 13.93
CA THR A 184 -10.42 -7.92 14.50
C THR A 184 -11.65 -7.67 13.63
N ILE A 185 -12.79 -8.26 14.02
CA ILE A 185 -14.09 -7.94 13.43
C ILE A 185 -14.42 -6.44 13.42
N TYR A 186 -13.90 -5.69 14.38
CA TYR A 186 -14.13 -4.25 14.46
C TYR A 186 -13.46 -3.52 13.29
N ASP A 187 -12.22 -3.89 12.97
CA ASP A 187 -11.47 -3.33 11.85
C ASP A 187 -12.11 -3.67 10.50
N LEU A 188 -12.57 -4.91 10.34
CA LEU A 188 -13.30 -5.33 9.15
C LEU A 188 -14.61 -4.57 8.97
N ARG A 189 -15.29 -4.21 10.06
CA ARG A 189 -16.51 -3.39 9.99
C ARG A 189 -16.22 -1.97 9.53
N ILE A 190 -15.20 -1.32 10.11
CA ILE A 190 -14.76 0.00 9.65
C ILE A 190 -14.44 -0.05 8.17
N PHE A 191 -13.70 -1.07 7.73
CA PHE A 191 -13.33 -1.22 6.34
C PHE A 191 -14.53 -1.48 5.42
N ALA A 192 -15.52 -2.26 5.86
CA ALA A 192 -16.76 -2.49 5.10
C ALA A 192 -17.56 -1.19 4.91
N GLU A 193 -17.67 -0.38 5.97
CA GLU A 193 -18.32 0.93 5.92
C GLU A 193 -17.57 1.89 4.98
N GLU A 194 -16.24 1.98 5.09
CA GLU A 194 -15.42 2.83 4.22
C GLU A 194 -15.47 2.38 2.75
N MET A 195 -15.46 1.08 2.48
CA MET A 195 -15.48 0.55 1.11
C MET A 195 -16.83 0.77 0.43
N GLY A 196 -17.94 0.70 1.17
CA GLY A 196 -19.28 0.97 0.64
C GLY A 196 -19.36 2.35 -0.05
N GLU A 197 -18.81 3.39 0.59
CA GLU A 197 -18.80 4.76 0.04
C GLU A 197 -17.84 4.93 -1.16
N VAL A 198 -16.79 4.10 -1.22
CA VAL A 198 -15.71 4.21 -2.23
C VAL A 198 -16.05 3.45 -3.52
N TYR A 199 -16.71 2.29 -3.44
CA TYR A 199 -17.14 1.53 -4.64
C TYR A 199 -18.16 2.29 -5.47
N GLU A 200 -18.99 3.13 -4.86
CA GLU A 200 -19.94 4.00 -5.58
C GLU A 200 -19.22 5.07 -6.45
N ASN A 201 -17.93 5.32 -6.19
CA ASN A 201 -17.13 6.38 -6.83
C ASN A 201 -15.94 5.83 -7.66
N ASP A 202 -16.08 4.64 -8.25
CA ASP A 202 -15.11 3.72 -8.89
C ASP A 202 -13.87 4.30 -9.66
N ASP A 203 -13.85 5.60 -9.99
CA ASP A 203 -12.73 6.28 -10.66
C ASP A 203 -11.73 7.02 -9.73
N THR A 204 -12.13 7.44 -8.52
CA THR A 204 -11.27 8.27 -7.64
C THR A 204 -10.40 7.45 -6.69
N TRP A 205 -10.82 6.23 -6.35
CA TRP A 205 -10.12 5.39 -5.38
C TRP A 205 -8.71 4.99 -5.83
N ARG A 206 -8.45 4.95 -7.16
CA ARG A 206 -7.12 4.68 -7.72
C ARG A 206 -6.12 5.82 -7.47
N GLN A 207 -6.59 7.03 -7.10
CA GLN A 207 -5.76 8.24 -7.14
C GLN A 207 -5.70 9.02 -5.83
N GLU A 208 -6.71 8.95 -4.97
CA GLU A 208 -6.75 9.78 -3.76
C GLU A 208 -6.41 8.96 -2.52
N LEU A 209 -5.24 9.29 -1.97
CA LEU A 209 -4.75 8.82 -0.69
C LEU A 209 -5.53 9.58 0.41
N PRO A 210 -6.44 8.97 1.19
CA PRO A 210 -6.73 9.52 2.50
C PRO A 210 -5.45 9.35 3.33
N GLN A 211 -4.71 10.45 3.47
CA GLN A 211 -3.73 10.55 4.56
C GLN A 211 -4.57 10.70 5.82
N ARG A 212 -4.81 9.59 6.53
CA ARG A 212 -5.24 9.72 7.92
C ARG A 212 -4.09 10.41 8.63
N GLU A 213 -4.35 11.61 9.15
CA GLU A 213 -3.38 12.31 9.98
C GLU A 213 -3.04 11.39 11.15
N ILE A 214 -1.82 10.84 11.15
CA ILE A 214 -1.32 10.13 12.33
C ILE A 214 -1.36 11.17 13.45
N PRO A 215 -2.10 10.93 14.55
CA PRO A 215 -2.09 11.84 15.68
C PRO A 215 -0.64 12.04 16.09
N THR A 216 -0.11 13.24 15.89
CA THR A 216 1.21 13.60 16.39
C THR A 216 1.07 13.67 17.90
N GLU A 217 1.26 12.55 18.59
CA GLU A 217 1.49 12.62 20.02
C GLU A 217 2.70 13.54 20.24
N PRO A 218 2.59 14.58 21.08
CA PRO A 218 3.72 15.43 21.38
C PRO A 218 4.76 14.55 22.09
N THR A 219 5.82 14.19 21.38
CA THR A 219 6.99 13.54 21.97
C THR A 219 7.73 14.59 22.80
N SER A 220 7.15 14.92 23.94
CA SER A 220 7.80 15.60 25.05
C SER A 220 8.75 14.59 25.71
N VAL A 221 9.88 14.32 25.06
CA VAL A 221 11.03 13.73 25.75
C VAL A 221 11.59 14.84 26.63
N GLY A 222 11.29 14.75 27.93
CA GLY A 222 11.91 15.60 28.94
C GLY A 222 13.43 15.43 28.87
N SER A 223 14.10 16.49 28.45
CA SER A 223 15.54 16.64 28.60
C SER A 223 15.84 17.09 30.03
N ASP A 224 15.73 16.17 30.98
CA ASP A 224 16.24 16.38 32.34
C ASP A 224 17.67 15.81 32.45
N GLU A 225 18.57 16.74 32.78
CA GLU A 225 19.81 16.58 33.54
C GLU A 225 20.83 15.48 33.13
N LEU A 226 21.85 15.91 32.38
CA LEU A 226 23.23 15.47 32.63
C LEU A 226 24.05 16.69 33.05
N GLU A 227 24.04 16.99 34.36
CA GLU A 227 25.08 17.80 34.99
C GLU A 227 26.41 17.04 34.94
N ALA A 228 27.33 17.48 34.08
CA ALA A 228 28.73 17.10 34.18
C ALA A 228 29.47 18.14 35.04
N THR A 229 29.63 17.80 36.32
CA THR A 229 30.59 18.45 37.23
C THR A 229 32.02 18.19 36.73
N LEU A 230 32.72 19.25 36.33
CA LEU A 230 34.17 19.23 36.15
C LEU A 230 34.81 20.11 37.24
N MET A 231 35.27 19.47 38.32
CA MET A 231 36.32 19.96 39.19
C MET A 231 37.40 18.88 39.25
N ILE A 232 38.54 19.09 38.59
CA ILE A 232 39.84 19.54 39.14
C ILE A 232 40.72 19.89 37.93
#